data_AF-A0A8I1SQS0-F1
#
_entry.id   AF-A0A8I1SQS0-F1
#
_cell.length_a   1.000
_cell.length_b   1.000
_cell.length_c   1.000
_cell.angle_alpha   90.00
_cell.angle_beta   90.00
_cell.angle_gamma   90.00
#
_symmetry.space_group_name_H-M   'P 1'
#
loop_
_entity.id
_entity.type
_entity.pdbx_description
1 polymer ?
#
loop_
_entity_poly.entity_id
_entity_poly.type
_entity_poly.pdbx_seq_one_letter_code
_entity_poly.pdbx_strand_id
1 'polypeptide(L)'
;MLVGIAKLGLLRSGTLVIAATLAAVGILGNLTSRLLHGHVTDLLLFNLHVPLARPWPAFNVADVCIFTAAILSIATSLPKERNTARQISD
;
A
#
# COMPACT_ATOMS: atom_id res chain seq x y z
N MET A 1 4.70 -13.45 -26.57
CA MET A 1 5.75 -12.99 -25.62
C MET A 1 5.75 -11.46 -25.43
N LEU A 2 5.78 -10.65 -26.50
CA LEU A 2 5.78 -9.17 -26.41
C LEU A 2 4.56 -8.54 -25.71
N VAL A 3 3.34 -9.03 -25.98
CA VAL A 3 2.10 -8.50 -25.36
C VAL A 3 2.11 -8.67 -23.83
N GLY A 4 2.73 -9.75 -23.31
CA GLY A 4 2.84 -10.01 -21.88
C GLY A 4 3.83 -9.07 -21.17
N ILE A 5 4.92 -8.71 -21.83
CA ILE A 5 5.92 -7.77 -21.31
C ILE A 5 5.36 -6.35 -21.26
N ALA A 6 4.63 -5.92 -22.29
CA ALA A 6 3.95 -4.61 -22.31
C ALA A 6 2.82 -4.53 -21.27
N LYS A 7 2.01 -5.59 -21.11
CA LYS A 7 1.01 -5.65 -20.03
C LYS A 7 1.68 -5.62 -18.66
N LEU A 8 2.81 -6.30 -18.45
CA LEU A 8 3.52 -6.26 -17.17
C LEU A 8 4.07 -4.86 -16.85
N GLY A 9 4.62 -4.15 -17.84
CA GLY A 9 5.08 -2.76 -17.68
C GLY A 9 3.93 -1.77 -17.42
N LEU A 10 2.81 -1.93 -18.13
CA LEU A 10 1.62 -1.11 -17.94
C LEU A 10 0.92 -1.40 -16.60
N LEU A 11 0.83 -2.67 -16.19
CA LEU A 11 0.32 -3.07 -14.88
C LEU A 11 1.22 -2.54 -13.76
N ARG A 12 2.55 -2.54 -13.96
CA ARG A 12 3.51 -1.95 -13.01
C ARG A 12 3.31 -0.44 -12.87
N SER A 13 3.02 0.27 -13.97
CA SER A 13 2.68 1.71 -13.95
C SER A 13 1.31 1.97 -13.30
N GLY A 14 0.28 1.20 -13.66
CA GLY A 14 -1.07 1.33 -13.12
C GLY A 14 -1.13 1.07 -11.61
N THR A 15 -0.45 0.05 -11.12
CA THR A 15 -0.37 -0.25 -9.67
C THR A 15 0.29 0.89 -8.89
N LEU A 16 1.36 1.51 -9.44
CA LEU A 16 2.01 2.65 -8.79
C LEU A 16 1.12 3.89 -8.79
N VAL A 17 0.35 4.13 -9.86
CA VAL A 17 -0.63 5.22 -9.90
C VAL A 17 -1.70 5.01 -8.81
N ILE A 18 -2.25 3.80 -8.73
CA ILE A 18 -3.24 3.45 -7.70
C ILE A 18 -2.65 3.64 -6.30
N ALA A 19 -1.43 3.16 -6.05
CA ALA A 19 -0.74 3.35 -4.78
C ALA A 19 -0.53 4.83 -4.45
N ALA A 20 -0.08 5.64 -5.41
CA ALA A 20 0.11 7.08 -5.22
C ALA A 20 -1.21 7.80 -4.92
N THR A 21 -2.30 7.45 -5.62
CA THR A 21 -3.63 8.01 -5.36
C THR A 21 -4.15 7.60 -3.98
N LEU A 22 -4.00 6.34 -3.57
CA LEU A 22 -4.36 5.87 -2.23
C LEU A 22 -3.60 6.63 -1.13
N ALA A 23 -2.28 6.81 -1.30
CA ALA A 23 -1.48 7.59 -0.36
C ALA A 23 -1.93 9.05 -0.31
N ALA A 24 -2.12 9.68 -1.47
CA ALA A 24 -2.55 11.08 -1.56
C ALA A 24 -3.92 11.28 -0.89
N VAL A 25 -4.91 10.44 -1.18
CA VAL A 25 -6.24 10.53 -0.59
C VAL A 25 -6.20 10.28 0.92
N GLY A 26 -5.40 9.32 1.41
CA GLY A 26 -5.24 9.09 2.84
C GLY A 26 -4.59 10.27 3.57
N ILE A 27 -3.50 10.82 3.01
CA ILE A 27 -2.83 12.00 3.58
C ILE A 27 -3.77 13.20 3.59
N LEU A 28 -4.47 13.45 2.48
CA LEU A 28 -5.44 14.54 2.39
C LEU A 28 -6.60 14.35 3.37
N GLY A 29 -7.12 13.13 3.56
CA GLY A 29 -8.17 12.88 4.54
C GLY A 29 -7.75 13.20 5.98
N ASN A 30 -6.53 12.80 6.36
CA ASN A 30 -5.96 13.14 7.67
C ASN A 30 -5.62 14.64 7.80
N LEU A 31 -5.22 15.30 6.71
CA LEU A 31 -5.00 16.75 6.68
C LEU A 31 -6.32 17.51 6.83
N THR A 32 -7.35 17.17 6.04
CA THR A 32 -8.68 17.79 6.12
C THR A 32 -9.29 17.63 7.51
N SER A 33 -9.14 16.46 8.13
CA SER A 33 -9.60 16.24 9.51
C SER A 33 -8.95 17.23 10.49
N ARG A 34 -7.62 17.42 10.38
CA ARG A 34 -6.89 18.42 11.20
C ARG A 34 -7.32 19.85 10.92
N LEU A 35 -7.58 20.20 9.66
CA LEU A 35 -8.01 21.55 9.28
C LEU A 35 -9.42 21.88 9.79
N LEU A 36 -10.34 20.93 9.75
CA LEU A 36 -11.74 21.15 10.12
C LEU A 36 -12.01 20.94 11.62
N HIS A 37 -11.39 19.92 12.21
CA HIS A 37 -11.68 19.50 13.60
C HIS A 37 -10.53 19.76 14.57
N GLY A 38 -9.38 20.23 14.10
CA GLY A 38 -8.18 20.48 14.92
C GLY A 38 -7.44 19.21 15.36
N HIS A 39 -7.94 18.02 15.03
CA HIS A 39 -7.33 16.73 15.35
C HIS A 39 -7.72 15.67 14.29
N VAL A 40 -7.03 14.53 14.32
CA VAL A 40 -7.41 13.37 13.51
C VAL A 40 -8.37 12.51 14.33
N THR A 41 -9.51 12.15 13.74
CA THR A 41 -10.48 11.27 14.37
C THR A 41 -10.15 9.82 14.05
N ASP A 42 -9.85 9.03 15.06
CA ASP A 42 -9.68 7.58 14.94
C ASP A 42 -11.03 6.89 15.10
N LEU A 43 -11.49 6.19 14.06
CA LEU A 43 -12.83 5.61 14.02
C LEU A 43 -12.86 4.12 14.40
N LEU A 44 -11.76 3.40 14.15
CA LEU A 44 -11.68 1.95 14.32
C LEU A 44 -10.76 1.64 15.50
N LEU A 45 -11.33 1.07 16.56
CA LEU A 45 -10.60 0.55 17.72
C LEU A 45 -10.94 -0.94 17.89
N PHE A 46 -9.95 -1.80 17.79
CA PHE A 46 -10.13 -3.25 17.91
C PHE A 46 -9.46 -3.78 19.18
N ASN A 47 -10.14 -4.70 19.85
CA ASN A 47 -9.54 -5.48 20.93
C ASN A 47 -9.15 -6.85 20.40
N LEU A 48 -7.87 -7.03 20.07
CA LEU A 48 -7.36 -8.28 19.48
C LEU A 48 -7.11 -9.37 20.54
N HIS A 49 -7.36 -9.09 21.83
CA HIS A 49 -7.24 -10.02 22.95
C HIS A 49 -5.86 -10.71 23.14
N VAL A 50 -4.83 -10.35 22.37
CA VAL A 50 -3.46 -10.87 22.52
C VAL A 50 -2.66 -10.04 23.52
N PRO A 51 -1.66 -10.61 24.23
CA PRO A 51 -0.96 -9.95 25.33
C PRO A 51 -0.38 -8.57 24.99
N LEU A 52 0.04 -8.37 23.73
CA LEU A 52 0.63 -7.13 23.23
C LEU A 52 -0.35 -6.21 22.46
N ALA A 53 -1.61 -6.60 22.25
CA ALA A 53 -2.60 -5.81 21.51
C ALA A 53 -3.96 -5.73 22.21
N ARG A 54 -3.91 -5.34 23.49
CA ARG A 54 -5.08 -5.09 24.34
C ARG A 54 -5.02 -3.68 24.93
N PRO A 55 -5.64 -2.68 24.29
CA PRO A 55 -6.28 -2.67 22.97
C PRO A 55 -5.25 -2.48 21.84
N TRP A 56 -5.61 -2.88 20.61
CA TRP A 56 -4.84 -2.50 19.43
C TRP A 56 -4.98 -0.99 19.21
N PRO A 57 -3.95 -0.29 18.67
CA PRO A 57 -4.04 1.14 18.41
C PRO A 57 -5.28 1.48 17.58
N ALA A 58 -5.95 2.58 17.93
CA ALA A 58 -7.02 3.10 17.10
C ALA A 58 -6.45 3.60 15.78
N PHE A 59 -7.18 3.43 14.69
CA PHE A 59 -6.82 3.94 13.38
C PHE A 59 -8.05 4.36 12.60
N ASN A 60 -7.85 5.08 11.50
CA ASN A 60 -8.94 5.49 10.63
C ASN A 60 -8.77 4.96 9.19
N VAL A 61 -9.73 5.31 8.33
CA VAL A 61 -9.72 4.89 6.92
C VAL A 61 -8.54 5.49 6.16
N ALA A 62 -8.09 6.69 6.51
CA ALA A 62 -6.92 7.31 5.90
C ALA A 62 -5.64 6.52 6.16
N ASP A 63 -5.46 5.99 7.37
CA ASP A 63 -4.30 5.17 7.72
C ASP A 63 -4.29 3.84 6.94
N VAL A 64 -5.47 3.22 6.74
CA VAL A 64 -5.61 2.00 5.92
C VAL A 64 -5.25 2.27 4.46
N CYS A 65 -5.67 3.42 3.90
CA CYS A 65 -5.31 3.83 2.55
C CYS A 65 -3.79 4.01 2.39
N ILE A 66 -3.14 4.70 3.33
CA ILE A 66 -1.69 4.92 3.33
C ILE A 66 -0.94 3.59 3.48
N PHE A 67 -1.38 2.72 4.39
CA PHE A 67 -0.77 1.41 4.60
C PHE A 67 -0.86 0.53 3.35
N THR A 68 -2.03 0.50 2.71
CA THR A 68 -2.24 -0.25 1.46
C THR A 68 -1.38 0.30 0.33
N ALA A 69 -1.29 1.62 0.19
CA ALA A 69 -0.41 2.27 -0.78
C ALA A 69 1.07 1.90 -0.59
N ALA A 70 1.54 1.87 0.66
CA ALA A 70 2.90 1.48 0.99
C ALA A 70 3.19 0.04 0.58
N ILE A 71 2.28 -0.91 0.90
CA ILE A 71 2.41 -2.31 0.49
C ILE A 71 2.46 -2.44 -1.03
N LEU A 72 1.54 -1.80 -1.75
CA LEU A 72 1.51 -1.85 -3.22
C LEU A 72 2.81 -1.28 -3.82
N SER A 73 3.31 -0.17 -3.27
CA SER A 73 4.54 0.47 -3.75
C SER A 73 5.76 -0.43 -3.54
N ILE A 74 5.88 -1.06 -2.37
CA ILE A 74 6.98 -1.98 -2.05
C ILE A 74 6.89 -3.23 -2.93
N ALA A 75 5.71 -3.88 -2.99
CA ALA A 75 5.50 -5.08 -3.80
C ALA A 75 5.80 -4.83 -5.28
N THR A 76 5.52 -3.63 -5.78
CA THR A 76 5.81 -3.25 -7.16
C THR A 76 7.30 -2.94 -7.38
N SER A 77 8.02 -2.49 -6.34
CA SER A 77 9.43 -2.09 -6.43
C SER A 77 10.41 -3.26 -6.35
N LEU A 78 10.01 -4.41 -5.82
CA LEU A 78 10.89 -5.57 -5.67
C LEU A 78 11.45 -6.06 -7.03
N PRO A 79 12.77 -6.32 -7.13
CA PRO A 79 13.38 -6.91 -8.32
C PRO A 79 12.81 -8.31 -8.57
N LYS A 80 12.37 -8.59 -9.80
CA LYS A 80 11.99 -9.95 -10.19
C LYS A 80 13.28 -10.69 -10.52
N GLU A 81 13.73 -11.61 -9.67
CA GLU A 81 14.88 -12.45 -10.00
C GLU A 81 14.62 -13.15 -11.35
N ARG A 82 15.47 -12.85 -12.32
CA ARG A 82 15.52 -13.58 -13.57
C ARG A 82 16.17 -14.92 -13.26
N ASN A 83 15.41 -16.01 -13.35
CA ASN A 83 15.95 -17.36 -13.36
C ASN A 83 16.87 -17.54 -14.58
N THR A 84 18.14 -17.15 -14.45
CA THR A 84 19.21 -17.35 -15.44
C THR A 84 19.70 -18.80 -15.46
N ALA A 85 19.22 -19.67 -14.56
CA ALA A 85 19.67 -21.05 -14.42
C ALA A 85 19.18 -22.06 -15.49
N ARG A 86 18.46 -21.62 -16.53
CA ARG A 86 17.94 -22.50 -17.61
C ARG A 86 18.56 -22.28 -18.99
N GLN A 87 19.66 -21.53 -19.08
CA GLN A 87 20.28 -21.18 -20.37
C GLN A 87 21.73 -21.67 -20.51
N ILE A 88 22.24 -22.46 -19.55
CA ILE A 88 23.61 -23.01 -19.59
C ILE A 88 23.60 -24.55 -19.81
N SER A 89 22.43 -25.17 -19.96
CA SER A 89 22.30 -26.62 -20.18
C SER A 89 21.85 -27.04 -21.58
N ASP A 90 21.73 -26.09 -22.52
CA ASP A 90 21.50 -26.35 -23.95
C ASP A 90 22.75 -25.93 -24.73
#